data_AF-A0A7V5D9Q3-F1
#
_entry.id   AF-A0A7V5D9Q3-F1
#
_cell.length_a   1.000
_cell.length_b   1.000
_cell.length_c   1.000
_cell.angle_alpha   90.00
_cell.angle_beta   90.00
_cell.angle_gamma   90.00
#
_symmetry.space_group_name_H-M   'P 1'
#
loop_
_entity.id
_entity.type
_entity.pdbx_description
1 polymer ?
#
loop_
_entity_poly.entity_id
_entity_poly.type
_entity_poly.pdbx_seq_one_letter_code
_entity_poly.pdbx_strand_id
1 'polypeptide(L)'
;MKAFHFVYTKVNPEESPWKKADFHTVFYPLELLTKADLVEIERRIYLPPLEHFNTKEVVFYKEIKGQQYLVILRTRNLSEERDMYGRGGIFICHGFIFPPEVWKHVLNPSALLELVNEYVFFDRKQMLSSSLVDRKTGDTIPIEIPEERLKGFPFTTLPALEAETEWRLVILLNRLTRAPEGGPRIVLRGEPAKVTALMNKIFPYIPLPIRLKLSWDTHFDGGSLTFYPFQVVGYTRERPRGGETIEIDLETMTVQTGNEFFTPESPYERWLNYCRKEIRSVEDIQKAYNLSLLLEAGTSLKEEEVLSDRACFISANKEIIQDVFLKRIKDRLGEPIGSHIYSALGPEDMLELLIEDFPPEKLMGIVERIILTRRLSPGILKEALPDFLLKTESKMMFLIQKLWRGESITSTELQSLDKEDALEFVRYMVLTDWAYKEWLLGILRENKEIFEHLLSSYETRRVMEEILTRLIEQNKDFKGIEKLILKGISYLKMEFSLLRKELNLMEVVEQCLKDGIWTDEEMEKILQWSKKRKPDVKDFPYLKAFLYPKEGIPDFVMKDKDA
;
A
#
# COMPACT_ATOMS: atom_id res chain seq x y z
N MET A 1 4.66 -32.22 23.03
CA MET A 1 3.38 -31.48 22.84
C MET A 1 2.27 -32.50 22.69
N LYS A 2 1.00 -32.16 22.92
CA LYS A 2 -0.09 -33.15 22.92
C LYS A 2 -1.09 -32.93 21.79
N ALA A 3 -1.51 -34.02 21.14
CA ALA A 3 -2.72 -34.05 20.32
C ALA A 3 -3.79 -34.88 21.03
N PHE A 4 -5.05 -34.49 20.90
CA PHE A 4 -6.16 -35.25 21.45
C PHE A 4 -6.84 -36.04 20.34
N HIS A 5 -7.61 -37.06 20.70
CA HIS A 5 -8.31 -37.86 19.70
C HIS A 5 -9.64 -38.36 20.25
N PHE A 6 -10.58 -38.67 19.36
CA PHE A 6 -11.86 -39.27 19.73
C PHE A 6 -12.25 -40.33 18.70
N VAL A 7 -13.18 -41.21 19.08
CA VAL A 7 -13.67 -42.26 18.20
C VAL A 7 -15.19 -42.28 18.16
N TYR A 8 -15.75 -42.11 16.97
CA TYR A 8 -17.16 -42.26 16.66
C TYR A 8 -17.37 -43.53 15.85
N THR A 9 -18.16 -44.46 16.39
CA THR A 9 -18.47 -45.72 15.72
C THR A 9 -19.70 -46.37 16.35
N LYS A 10 -20.09 -47.53 15.85
CA LYS A 10 -21.17 -48.35 16.37
C LYS A 10 -20.61 -49.52 17.17
N VAL A 11 -20.92 -49.54 18.47
CA VAL A 11 -20.54 -50.60 19.41
C VAL A 11 -21.77 -51.17 20.10
N ASN A 12 -21.62 -52.35 20.69
CA ASN A 12 -22.64 -52.92 21.56
C ASN A 12 -22.71 -52.13 22.89
N PRO A 13 -23.85 -52.14 23.59
CA PRO A 13 -23.97 -51.47 24.89
C PRO A 13 -22.93 -51.89 25.92
N GLU A 14 -22.47 -53.15 25.87
CA GLU A 14 -21.46 -53.72 26.77
C GLU A 14 -20.03 -53.22 26.48
N GLU A 15 -19.81 -52.75 25.24
CA GLU A 15 -18.54 -52.20 24.77
C GLU A 15 -18.48 -50.68 24.93
N SER A 16 -19.65 -50.04 25.07
CA SER A 16 -19.79 -48.60 25.27
C SER A 16 -19.72 -48.21 26.75
N PRO A 17 -18.80 -47.32 27.16
CA PRO A 17 -18.79 -46.77 28.52
C PRO A 17 -20.07 -45.98 28.85
N TRP A 18 -20.79 -45.54 27.81
CA TRP A 18 -22.04 -44.79 27.91
C TRP A 18 -23.28 -45.67 27.93
N LYS A 19 -23.13 -46.99 27.84
CA LYS A 19 -24.23 -47.97 27.70
C LYS A 19 -25.17 -47.67 26.54
N LYS A 20 -24.67 -47.02 25.48
CA LYS A 20 -25.44 -46.70 24.29
C LYS A 20 -25.28 -47.79 23.24
N ALA A 21 -26.40 -48.15 22.60
CA ALA A 21 -26.39 -48.86 21.33
C ALA A 21 -26.34 -47.83 20.18
N ASP A 22 -25.93 -48.30 19.01
CA ASP A 22 -25.89 -47.53 17.74
C ASP A 22 -24.68 -46.59 17.60
N PHE A 23 -24.62 -45.83 16.50
CA PHE A 23 -23.54 -44.87 16.25
C PHE A 23 -23.53 -43.72 17.25
N HIS A 24 -22.39 -43.54 17.91
CA HIS A 24 -22.12 -42.44 18.83
C HIS A 24 -20.62 -42.25 19.02
N THR A 25 -20.20 -41.12 19.59
CA THR A 25 -18.83 -40.98 20.09
C THR A 25 -18.62 -41.90 21.30
N VAL A 26 -17.82 -42.94 21.11
CA VAL A 26 -17.53 -43.98 22.11
C VAL A 26 -16.44 -43.53 23.08
N PHE A 27 -15.37 -42.93 22.56
CA PHE A 27 -14.23 -42.45 23.35
C PHE A 27 -13.90 -41.01 22.95
N TYR A 28 -13.66 -40.13 23.92
CA TYR A 28 -13.27 -38.74 23.65
C TYR A 28 -12.60 -38.10 24.88
N PRO A 29 -11.81 -37.02 24.72
CA PRO A 29 -11.08 -36.39 25.83
C PRO A 29 -12.04 -35.61 26.72
N LEU A 30 -12.41 -36.19 27.86
CA LEU A 30 -13.45 -35.63 28.76
C LEU A 30 -13.07 -34.27 29.33
N GLU A 31 -11.78 -34.05 29.57
CA GLU A 31 -11.29 -32.78 30.07
C GLU A 31 -11.30 -31.69 29.00
N LEU A 32 -11.27 -32.03 27.71
CA LEU A 32 -11.21 -31.06 26.62
C LEU A 32 -12.59 -30.74 26.05
N LEU A 33 -13.36 -31.76 25.68
CA LEU A 33 -14.60 -31.62 24.91
C LEU A 33 -15.84 -31.65 25.80
N THR A 34 -16.74 -30.70 25.58
CA THR A 34 -18.09 -30.75 26.14
C THR A 34 -19.02 -31.60 25.28
N LYS A 35 -20.19 -31.97 25.82
CA LYS A 35 -21.23 -32.66 25.02
C LYS A 35 -21.72 -31.82 23.84
N ALA A 36 -21.74 -30.49 23.98
CA ALA A 36 -22.13 -29.60 22.89
C ALA A 36 -21.09 -29.66 21.75
N ASP A 37 -19.80 -29.68 22.09
CA ASP A 37 -18.72 -29.82 21.12
C ASP A 37 -18.83 -31.12 20.33
N LEU A 38 -19.12 -32.23 21.03
CA LEU A 38 -19.32 -33.53 20.40
C LEU A 38 -20.47 -33.51 19.41
N VAL A 39 -21.64 -32.99 19.80
CA VAL A 39 -22.81 -32.91 18.90
C VAL A 39 -22.47 -32.11 17.64
N GLU A 40 -21.70 -31.04 17.79
CA GLU A 40 -21.27 -30.21 16.67
C GLU A 40 -20.27 -30.91 15.75
N ILE A 41 -19.34 -31.71 16.30
CA ILE A 41 -18.40 -32.51 15.53
C ILE A 41 -19.11 -33.67 14.84
N GLU A 42 -20.01 -34.38 15.54
CA GLU A 42 -20.80 -35.50 15.00
C GLU A 42 -21.67 -35.07 13.81
N ARG A 43 -22.25 -33.87 13.84
CA ARG A 43 -23.01 -33.30 12.71
C ARG A 43 -22.20 -33.10 11.43
N ARG A 44 -20.87 -33.11 11.54
CA ARG A 44 -19.94 -32.99 10.41
C ARG A 44 -19.49 -34.34 9.86
N ILE A 45 -19.87 -35.45 10.50
CA ILE A 45 -19.57 -36.80 10.04
C ILE A 45 -20.61 -37.20 9.01
N TYR A 46 -20.20 -37.25 7.76
CA TYR A 46 -20.98 -37.82 6.66
C TYR A 46 -20.44 -39.18 6.28
N LEU A 47 -21.30 -40.18 6.08
CA LEU A 47 -20.91 -41.48 5.53
C LEU A 47 -21.46 -41.60 4.10
N PRO A 48 -20.60 -41.66 3.07
CA PRO A 48 -21.03 -41.91 1.70
C PRO A 48 -21.66 -43.31 1.53
N PRO A 49 -22.41 -43.54 0.43
CA PRO A 49 -22.86 -44.88 0.06
C PRO A 49 -21.71 -45.90 0.04
N LEU A 50 -21.89 -47.01 0.77
CA LEU A 50 -20.81 -47.91 1.20
C LEU A 50 -20.22 -48.78 0.10
N GLU A 51 -20.91 -48.95 -1.03
CA GLU A 51 -20.51 -49.88 -2.10
C GLU A 51 -19.13 -49.55 -2.68
N HIS A 52 -18.67 -48.30 -2.55
CA HIS A 52 -17.44 -47.80 -3.16
C HIS A 52 -16.63 -46.86 -2.26
N PHE A 53 -16.88 -46.90 -0.95
CA PHE A 53 -16.22 -46.07 0.04
C PHE A 53 -15.26 -46.90 0.89
N ASN A 54 -13.98 -46.52 0.93
CA ASN A 54 -12.97 -47.11 1.82
C ASN A 54 -12.60 -46.16 2.95
N THR A 55 -12.07 -45.00 2.60
CA THR A 55 -11.58 -44.01 3.57
C THR A 55 -11.79 -42.60 3.06
N LYS A 56 -12.05 -41.66 3.96
CA LYS A 56 -12.01 -40.22 3.68
C LYS A 56 -11.50 -39.42 4.85
N GLU A 57 -11.22 -38.16 4.56
CA GLU A 57 -10.71 -37.18 5.49
C GLU A 57 -11.62 -35.96 5.49
N VAL A 58 -11.86 -35.42 6.68
CA VAL A 58 -12.58 -34.17 6.87
C VAL A 58 -11.70 -33.27 7.70
N VAL A 59 -11.52 -32.01 7.27
CA VAL A 59 -10.66 -31.04 7.94
C VAL A 59 -11.45 -29.77 8.22
N PHE A 60 -11.42 -29.30 9.47
CA PHE A 60 -12.03 -28.04 9.86
C PHE A 60 -11.40 -27.49 11.14
N TYR A 61 -11.63 -26.21 11.42
CA TYR A 61 -11.26 -25.58 12.68
C TYR A 61 -12.46 -25.44 13.59
N LYS A 62 -12.24 -25.61 14.89
CA LYS A 62 -13.26 -25.44 15.93
C LYS A 62 -12.69 -24.72 17.13
N GLU A 63 -13.44 -23.73 17.61
CA GLU A 63 -13.13 -23.08 18.88
C GLU A 63 -13.54 -24.00 20.05
N ILE A 64 -12.58 -24.28 20.92
CA ILE A 64 -12.77 -25.06 22.15
C ILE A 64 -12.10 -24.26 23.27
N LYS A 65 -12.87 -23.89 24.29
CA LYS A 65 -12.40 -23.09 25.44
C LYS A 65 -11.61 -21.82 25.05
N GLY A 66 -12.07 -21.11 24.02
CA GLY A 66 -11.45 -19.86 23.55
C GLY A 66 -10.20 -20.02 22.68
N GLN A 67 -9.84 -21.25 22.29
CA GLN A 67 -8.71 -21.53 21.41
C GLN A 67 -9.16 -22.25 20.13
N GLN A 68 -8.49 -21.97 19.01
CA GLN A 68 -8.79 -22.57 17.71
C GLN A 68 -8.03 -23.89 17.52
N TYR A 69 -8.76 -25.00 17.55
CA TYR A 69 -8.21 -26.33 17.31
C TYR A 69 -8.43 -26.73 15.85
N LEU A 70 -7.45 -27.40 15.26
CA LEU A 70 -7.61 -28.09 13.98
C LEU A 70 -8.13 -29.50 14.24
N VAL A 71 -9.28 -29.82 13.66
CA VAL A 71 -9.90 -31.13 13.76
C VAL A 71 -9.79 -31.84 12.42
N ILE A 72 -9.22 -33.04 12.44
CA ILE A 72 -9.13 -33.92 11.28
C ILE A 72 -9.86 -35.22 11.58
N LEU A 73 -10.92 -35.52 10.84
CA LEU A 73 -11.68 -36.77 10.96
C LEU A 73 -11.26 -37.73 9.88
N ARG A 74 -10.79 -38.91 10.27
CA ARG A 74 -10.50 -40.01 9.36
C ARG A 74 -11.60 -41.05 9.49
N THR A 75 -12.43 -41.14 8.46
CA THR A 75 -13.53 -42.11 8.40
C THR A 75 -13.11 -43.30 7.57
N ARG A 76 -13.27 -44.52 8.09
CA ARG A 76 -12.97 -45.77 7.42
C ARG A 76 -14.17 -46.71 7.45
N ASN A 77 -14.53 -47.23 6.29
CA ASN A 77 -15.53 -48.27 6.16
C ASN A 77 -15.00 -49.59 6.74
N LEU A 78 -15.81 -50.27 7.54
CA LEU A 78 -15.53 -51.59 8.10
C LEU A 78 -16.47 -52.59 7.43
N SER A 79 -16.25 -52.80 6.12
CA SER A 79 -17.16 -53.56 5.23
C SER A 79 -17.35 -55.02 5.65
N GLU A 80 -16.39 -55.60 6.37
CA GLU A 80 -16.45 -56.97 6.90
C GLU A 80 -17.15 -57.05 8.26
N GLU A 81 -17.25 -55.92 8.98
CA GLU A 81 -17.83 -55.91 10.32
C GLU A 81 -19.36 -55.89 10.30
N ARG A 82 -19.96 -56.51 11.32
CA ARG A 82 -21.41 -56.60 11.51
C ARG A 82 -21.80 -56.17 12.92
N ASP A 83 -23.00 -55.63 13.06
CA ASP A 83 -23.55 -55.29 14.37
C ASP A 83 -24.13 -56.54 15.06
N MET A 84 -24.62 -56.40 16.30
CA MET A 84 -25.22 -57.52 17.05
C MET A 84 -26.42 -58.18 16.36
N TYR A 85 -27.01 -57.54 15.34
CA TYR A 85 -28.12 -58.08 14.56
C TYR A 85 -27.69 -58.58 13.18
N GLY A 86 -26.38 -58.67 12.92
CA GLY A 86 -25.83 -59.11 11.64
C GLY A 86 -25.91 -58.05 10.52
N ARG A 87 -26.23 -56.79 10.84
CA ARG A 87 -26.33 -55.72 9.84
C ARG A 87 -24.93 -55.14 9.57
N GLY A 88 -24.64 -54.93 8.28
CA GLY A 88 -23.41 -54.26 7.83
C GLY A 88 -23.49 -52.73 7.95
N GLY A 89 -22.58 -52.07 7.26
CA GLY A 89 -22.48 -50.61 7.23
C GLY A 89 -21.89 -49.99 8.47
N ILE A 90 -21.03 -50.73 9.15
CA ILE A 90 -20.22 -50.23 10.23
C ILE A 90 -19.06 -49.43 9.65
N PHE A 91 -18.76 -48.30 10.28
CA PHE A 91 -17.55 -47.52 10.01
C PHE A 91 -16.95 -47.05 11.33
N ILE A 92 -15.67 -46.70 11.28
CA ILE A 92 -14.97 -46.02 12.36
C ILE A 92 -14.57 -44.62 11.89
N CYS A 93 -14.97 -43.60 12.62
CA CYS A 93 -14.50 -42.23 12.45
C CYS A 93 -13.57 -41.90 13.61
N HIS A 94 -12.28 -41.87 13.33
CA HIS A 94 -11.24 -41.48 14.28
C HIS A 94 -10.90 -40.01 14.04
N GLY A 95 -11.28 -39.16 14.99
CA GLY A 95 -10.95 -37.74 14.94
C GLY A 95 -9.70 -37.42 15.73
N PHE A 96 -8.85 -36.56 15.17
CA PHE A 96 -7.67 -36.00 15.81
C PHE A 96 -7.86 -34.49 15.98
N ILE A 97 -7.48 -33.98 17.14
CA ILE A 97 -7.72 -32.61 17.58
C ILE A 97 -6.35 -32.02 17.96
N PHE A 98 -5.85 -31.15 17.10
CA PHE A 98 -4.54 -30.54 17.24
C PHE A 98 -4.70 -29.12 17.82
N PRO A 99 -3.99 -28.78 18.90
CA PRO A 99 -4.00 -27.43 19.45
C PRO A 99 -3.15 -26.45 18.63
N PRO A 100 -3.31 -25.13 18.80
CA PRO A 100 -2.54 -24.09 18.10
C PRO A 100 -1.03 -24.30 18.11
N GLU A 101 -0.47 -24.69 19.25
CA GLU A 101 0.95 -24.97 19.42
C GLU A 101 1.44 -26.20 18.65
N VAL A 102 0.56 -26.98 18.00
CA VAL A 102 0.92 -28.08 17.12
C VAL A 102 0.62 -27.74 15.67
N TRP A 103 -0.63 -27.37 15.36
CA TRP A 103 -1.02 -27.22 13.96
C TRP A 103 -0.38 -26.01 13.27
N LYS A 104 0.06 -24.99 14.03
CA LYS A 104 0.80 -23.84 13.48
C LYS A 104 2.23 -24.20 13.05
N HIS A 105 2.74 -25.39 13.33
CA HIS A 105 4.06 -25.84 12.88
C HIS A 105 4.05 -26.47 11.49
N VAL A 106 2.88 -26.70 10.89
CA VAL A 106 2.77 -27.29 9.55
C VAL A 106 2.03 -26.37 8.59
N LEU A 107 2.35 -26.47 7.29
CA LEU A 107 1.65 -25.70 6.27
C LEU A 107 0.36 -26.37 5.82
N ASN A 108 0.36 -27.69 5.76
CA ASN A 108 -0.74 -28.51 5.26
C ASN A 108 -1.28 -29.42 6.38
N PRO A 109 -2.60 -29.40 6.67
CA PRO A 109 -3.20 -30.22 7.72
C PRO A 109 -2.90 -31.71 7.64
N SER A 110 -2.78 -32.27 6.44
CA SER A 110 -2.51 -33.71 6.26
C SER A 110 -1.15 -34.15 6.80
N ALA A 111 -0.15 -33.26 6.88
CA ALA A 111 1.14 -33.57 7.49
C ALA A 111 1.00 -33.95 8.97
N LEU A 112 -0.01 -33.43 9.66
CA LEU A 112 -0.30 -33.80 11.05
C LEU A 112 -0.86 -35.22 11.17
N LEU A 113 -1.52 -35.73 10.12
CA LEU A 113 -1.95 -37.12 10.11
C LEU A 113 -0.76 -38.09 10.08
N GLU A 114 0.34 -37.73 9.42
CA GLU A 114 1.57 -38.53 9.42
C GLU A 114 2.19 -38.63 10.82
N LEU A 115 2.04 -37.58 11.64
CA LEU A 115 2.49 -37.59 13.04
C LEU A 115 1.73 -38.60 13.89
N VAL A 116 0.45 -38.79 13.61
CA VAL A 116 -0.45 -39.64 14.41
C VAL A 116 -0.82 -40.96 13.73
N ASN A 117 -0.26 -41.26 12.56
CA ASN A 117 -0.67 -42.41 11.75
C ASN A 117 -0.48 -43.76 12.45
N GLU A 118 0.52 -43.87 13.34
CA GLU A 118 0.77 -45.08 14.15
C GLU A 118 -0.34 -45.34 15.20
N TYR A 119 -1.10 -44.32 15.56
CA TYR A 119 -2.17 -44.41 16.56
C TYR A 119 -3.55 -44.64 15.93
N VAL A 120 -3.65 -44.72 14.61
CA VAL A 120 -4.92 -44.88 13.89
C VAL A 120 -5.49 -46.28 14.11
N PHE A 121 -6.79 -46.35 14.41
CA PHE A 121 -7.52 -47.61 14.51
C PHE A 121 -8.03 -48.08 13.15
N PHE A 122 -7.74 -49.34 12.82
CA PHE A 122 -8.13 -49.98 11.56
C PHE A 122 -9.42 -50.81 11.68
N ASP A 123 -9.75 -51.28 12.88
CA ASP A 123 -10.94 -52.08 13.19
C ASP A 123 -11.41 -51.83 14.64
N ARG A 124 -12.60 -52.32 15.02
CA ARG A 124 -13.14 -52.13 16.38
C ARG A 124 -12.34 -52.90 17.44
N LYS A 125 -11.73 -54.03 17.09
CA LYS A 125 -10.97 -54.84 18.04
C LYS A 125 -9.71 -54.11 18.49
N GLN A 126 -8.96 -53.55 17.56
CA GLN A 126 -7.79 -52.72 17.82
C GLN A 126 -8.17 -51.52 18.69
N MET A 127 -9.24 -50.80 18.34
CA MET A 127 -9.77 -49.69 19.13
C MET A 127 -10.07 -50.11 20.58
N LEU A 128 -10.89 -51.15 20.79
CA LEU A 128 -11.31 -51.60 22.13
C LEU A 128 -10.17 -52.19 22.96
N SER A 129 -9.09 -52.64 22.33
CA SER A 129 -7.90 -53.19 23.01
C SER A 129 -6.80 -52.16 23.24
N SER A 130 -6.94 -50.95 22.72
CA SER A 130 -5.89 -49.93 22.75
C SER A 130 -5.70 -49.34 24.15
N SER A 131 -4.44 -49.07 24.51
CA SER A 131 -4.10 -48.32 25.72
C SER A 131 -4.48 -46.84 25.63
N LEU A 132 -4.80 -46.33 24.45
CA LEU A 132 -5.20 -44.93 24.25
C LEU A 132 -6.63 -44.62 24.68
N VAL A 133 -7.44 -45.63 25.01
CA VAL A 133 -8.84 -45.45 25.39
C VAL A 133 -9.12 -46.12 26.73
N ASP A 134 -9.88 -45.45 27.60
CA ASP A 134 -10.37 -46.03 28.84
C ASP A 134 -11.82 -46.50 28.66
N ARG A 135 -12.01 -47.82 28.62
CA ARG A 135 -13.32 -48.47 28.47
C ARG A 135 -14.26 -48.27 29.66
N LYS A 136 -13.76 -47.87 30.83
CA LYS A 136 -14.60 -47.65 32.02
C LYS A 136 -15.15 -46.24 32.05
N THR A 137 -14.32 -45.26 31.71
CA THR A 137 -14.67 -43.84 31.81
C THR A 137 -15.15 -43.25 30.48
N GLY A 138 -14.73 -43.84 29.36
CA GLY A 138 -14.92 -43.30 28.01
C GLY A 138 -13.94 -42.21 27.64
N ASP A 139 -12.91 -41.98 28.46
CA ASP A 139 -11.86 -41.00 28.21
C ASP A 139 -10.81 -41.52 27.21
N THR A 140 -10.04 -40.60 26.65
CA THR A 140 -8.92 -40.88 25.76
C THR A 140 -7.62 -40.33 26.33
N ILE A 141 -6.53 -41.08 26.20
CA ILE A 141 -5.20 -40.61 26.58
C ILE A 141 -4.65 -39.74 25.45
N PRO A 142 -4.21 -38.50 25.74
CA PRO A 142 -3.60 -37.65 24.72
C PRO A 142 -2.36 -38.30 24.09
N ILE A 143 -2.20 -38.09 22.78
CA ILE A 143 -1.07 -38.57 21.99
C ILE A 143 0.08 -37.58 22.17
N GLU A 144 1.23 -38.06 22.63
CA GLU A 144 2.45 -37.26 22.72
C GLU A 144 3.10 -37.12 21.34
N ILE A 145 3.33 -35.87 20.93
CA ILE A 145 4.07 -35.51 19.72
C ILE A 145 5.42 -34.94 20.17
N PRO A 146 6.53 -35.66 19.90
CA PRO A 146 7.88 -35.16 20.14
C PRO A 146 8.16 -33.89 19.33
N GLU A 147 8.84 -32.92 19.94
CA GLU A 147 9.15 -31.63 19.31
C GLU A 147 10.05 -31.80 18.08
N GLU A 148 10.93 -32.81 18.11
CA GLU A 148 11.82 -33.17 17.02
C GLU A 148 11.05 -33.58 15.76
N ARG A 149 9.90 -34.26 15.91
CA ARG A 149 9.05 -34.63 14.78
C ARG A 149 8.35 -33.41 14.18
N LEU A 150 8.08 -32.38 14.97
CA LEU A 150 7.51 -31.12 14.47
C LEU A 150 8.54 -30.28 13.73
N LYS A 151 9.80 -30.27 14.19
CA LYS A 151 10.92 -29.58 13.52
C LYS A 151 11.26 -30.15 12.15
N GLY A 152 10.84 -31.38 11.85
CA GLY A 152 11.09 -32.04 10.57
C GLY A 152 10.24 -31.53 9.40
N PHE A 153 9.20 -30.72 9.65
CA PHE A 153 8.34 -30.20 8.58
C PHE A 153 8.86 -28.88 8.00
N PRO A 154 8.95 -28.74 6.66
CA PRO A 154 9.37 -27.51 6.02
C PRO A 154 8.25 -26.46 6.14
N PHE A 155 8.26 -25.66 7.21
CA PHE A 155 7.27 -24.60 7.40
C PHE A 155 7.47 -23.40 6.44
N THR A 156 8.61 -23.29 5.79
CA THR A 156 8.96 -22.11 4.98
C THR A 156 8.80 -22.32 3.48
N THR A 157 8.86 -23.57 3.00
CA THR A 157 8.83 -23.87 1.57
C THR A 157 7.40 -24.07 1.07
N LEU A 158 6.94 -23.15 0.23
CA LEU A 158 5.63 -23.27 -0.43
C LEU A 158 5.64 -24.37 -1.49
N PRO A 159 4.57 -25.19 -1.59
CA PRO A 159 4.40 -26.12 -2.70
C PRO A 159 4.27 -25.35 -4.03
N ALA A 160 5.04 -25.70 -5.06
CA ALA A 160 4.95 -25.01 -6.35
C ALA A 160 3.59 -25.26 -7.03
N LEU A 161 2.89 -24.19 -7.46
CA LEU A 161 1.66 -24.27 -8.26
C LEU A 161 2.00 -24.21 -9.75
N GLU A 162 1.63 -25.26 -10.49
CA GLU A 162 2.00 -25.45 -11.90
C GLU A 162 0.86 -25.11 -12.85
N ALA A 163 -0.39 -25.41 -12.46
CA ALA A 163 -1.55 -25.23 -13.32
C ALA A 163 -2.27 -23.90 -13.02
N GLU A 164 -2.77 -23.25 -14.08
CA GLU A 164 -3.61 -22.05 -13.97
C GLU A 164 -4.82 -22.28 -13.06
N THR A 165 -5.43 -23.48 -13.15
CA THR A 165 -6.56 -23.88 -12.32
C THR A 165 -6.23 -23.90 -10.83
N GLU A 166 -4.99 -24.23 -10.44
CA GLU A 166 -4.55 -24.21 -9.04
C GLU A 166 -4.51 -22.77 -8.50
N TRP A 167 -3.98 -21.83 -9.28
CA TRP A 167 -3.98 -20.42 -8.92
C TRP A 167 -5.39 -19.83 -8.83
N ARG A 168 -6.25 -20.19 -9.79
CA ARG A 168 -7.67 -19.83 -9.78
C ARG A 168 -8.39 -20.35 -8.54
N LEU A 169 -8.07 -21.56 -8.12
CA LEU A 169 -8.58 -22.15 -6.89
C LEU A 169 -8.12 -21.41 -5.63
N VAL A 170 -6.85 -21.01 -5.56
CA VAL A 170 -6.36 -20.18 -4.44
C VAL A 170 -7.14 -18.86 -4.37
N ILE A 171 -7.33 -18.17 -5.49
CA ILE A 171 -8.11 -16.93 -5.56
C ILE A 171 -9.55 -17.16 -5.08
N LEU A 172 -10.20 -18.22 -5.57
CA LEU A 172 -11.57 -18.56 -5.20
C LEU A 172 -11.70 -18.88 -3.71
N LEU A 173 -10.79 -19.67 -3.14
CA LEU A 173 -10.79 -19.99 -1.71
C LEU A 173 -10.63 -18.72 -0.86
N ASN A 174 -9.73 -17.81 -1.25
CA ASN A 174 -9.58 -16.53 -0.56
C ASN A 174 -10.90 -15.73 -0.57
N ARG A 175 -11.57 -15.63 -1.72
CA ARG A 175 -12.87 -14.95 -1.83
C ARG A 175 -13.94 -15.58 -0.93
N LEU A 176 -14.07 -16.90 -0.98
CA LEU A 176 -15.09 -17.62 -0.20
C LEU A 176 -14.93 -17.45 1.31
N THR A 177 -13.70 -17.34 1.82
CA THR A 177 -13.46 -17.09 3.25
C THR A 177 -13.88 -15.68 3.72
N ARG A 178 -14.08 -14.77 2.76
CA ARG A 178 -14.45 -13.37 3.00
C ARG A 178 -15.92 -13.07 2.72
N ALA A 179 -16.62 -13.95 2.00
CA ALA A 179 -18.03 -13.76 1.66
C ALA A 179 -18.93 -13.88 2.92
N PRO A 180 -19.79 -12.89 3.21
CA PRO A 180 -20.66 -12.91 4.39
C PRO A 180 -21.76 -13.97 4.32
N GLU A 181 -22.19 -14.38 3.12
CA GLU A 181 -23.28 -15.37 2.91
C GLU A 181 -22.77 -16.77 2.53
N GLY A 182 -21.49 -17.09 2.77
CA GLY A 182 -20.93 -18.43 2.58
C GLY A 182 -20.62 -18.84 1.14
N GLY A 183 -21.02 -18.05 0.15
CA GLY A 183 -20.66 -18.19 -1.27
C GLY A 183 -21.03 -19.54 -1.92
N PRO A 184 -20.72 -19.74 -3.21
CA PRO A 184 -20.87 -21.06 -3.83
C PRO A 184 -19.91 -22.07 -3.20
N ARG A 185 -20.36 -23.31 -3.06
CA ARG A 185 -19.51 -24.42 -2.59
C ARG A 185 -18.58 -24.89 -3.71
N ILE A 186 -17.34 -25.23 -3.38
CA ILE A 186 -16.42 -25.86 -4.34
C ILE A 186 -16.66 -27.37 -4.30
N VAL A 187 -16.97 -27.95 -5.44
CA VAL A 187 -17.20 -29.38 -5.59
C VAL A 187 -16.09 -29.95 -6.48
N LEU A 188 -15.28 -30.84 -5.91
CA LEU A 188 -14.10 -31.42 -6.57
C LEU A 188 -14.41 -32.85 -7.01
N ARG A 189 -14.43 -33.10 -8.31
CA ARG A 189 -14.62 -34.44 -8.86
C ARG A 189 -13.28 -35.16 -8.96
N GLY A 190 -13.12 -36.23 -8.18
CA GLY A 190 -11.91 -37.05 -8.20
C GLY A 190 -11.78 -37.90 -6.94
N GLU A 191 -10.84 -38.84 -6.96
CA GLU A 191 -10.57 -39.71 -5.82
C GLU A 191 -10.16 -38.90 -4.56
N PRO A 192 -10.52 -39.35 -3.34
CA PRO A 192 -10.24 -38.62 -2.10
C PRO A 192 -8.77 -38.22 -1.93
N ALA A 193 -7.84 -39.09 -2.35
CA ALA A 193 -6.41 -38.82 -2.31
C ALA A 193 -5.99 -37.63 -3.20
N LYS A 194 -6.65 -37.45 -4.36
CA LYS A 194 -6.40 -36.30 -5.25
C LYS A 194 -6.92 -35.01 -4.65
N VAL A 195 -8.08 -35.06 -3.99
CA VAL A 195 -8.62 -33.92 -3.23
C VAL A 195 -7.65 -33.52 -2.13
N THR A 196 -7.19 -34.46 -1.31
CA THR A 196 -6.18 -34.21 -0.26
C THR A 196 -4.90 -33.61 -0.84
N ALA A 197 -4.38 -34.17 -1.93
CA ALA A 197 -3.15 -33.70 -2.58
C ALA A 197 -3.29 -32.25 -3.08
N LEU A 198 -4.39 -31.92 -3.76
CA LEU A 198 -4.68 -30.57 -4.22
C LEU A 198 -4.78 -29.60 -3.03
N MET A 199 -5.57 -29.94 -2.01
CA MET A 199 -5.74 -29.08 -0.83
C MET A 199 -4.42 -28.83 -0.11
N ASN A 200 -3.57 -29.84 0.05
CA ASN A 200 -2.23 -29.68 0.63
C ASN A 200 -1.33 -28.73 -0.18
N LYS A 201 -1.55 -28.67 -1.50
CA LYS A 201 -0.79 -27.83 -2.43
C LYS A 201 -1.23 -26.35 -2.37
N ILE A 202 -2.54 -26.10 -2.34
CA ILE A 202 -3.11 -24.74 -2.45
C ILE A 202 -3.34 -24.06 -1.09
N PHE A 203 -3.63 -24.82 -0.02
CA PHE A 203 -3.93 -24.28 1.30
C PHE A 203 -2.81 -23.39 1.90
N PRO A 204 -1.51 -23.67 1.67
CA PRO A 204 -0.42 -22.80 2.14
C PRO A 204 -0.42 -21.39 1.54
N TYR A 205 -1.13 -21.17 0.42
CA TYR A 205 -1.28 -19.84 -0.19
C TYR A 205 -2.43 -19.02 0.39
N ILE A 206 -3.19 -19.57 1.34
CA ILE A 206 -4.24 -18.84 2.05
C ILE A 206 -3.61 -18.15 3.27
N PRO A 207 -3.90 -16.89 3.60
CA PRO A 207 -3.40 -16.23 4.81
C PRO A 207 -3.95 -16.85 6.11
N LEU A 208 -3.15 -16.86 7.18
CA LEU A 208 -3.49 -17.56 8.43
C LEU A 208 -4.83 -17.12 9.06
N PRO A 209 -5.19 -15.82 9.11
CA PRO A 209 -6.44 -15.38 9.73
C PRO A 209 -7.69 -15.93 9.04
N ILE A 210 -7.62 -16.20 7.73
CA ILE A 210 -8.75 -16.69 6.94
C ILE A 210 -8.70 -18.19 6.67
N ARG A 211 -7.52 -18.84 6.80
CA ARG A 211 -7.39 -20.31 6.82
C ARG A 211 -8.34 -20.98 7.80
N LEU A 212 -8.53 -20.37 8.97
CA LEU A 212 -9.39 -20.88 10.05
C LEU A 212 -10.86 -21.03 9.64
N LYS A 213 -11.28 -20.33 8.57
CA LYS A 213 -12.66 -20.41 8.05
C LYS A 213 -12.82 -21.48 6.98
N LEU A 214 -11.72 -22.06 6.49
CA LEU A 214 -11.75 -23.10 5.48
C LEU A 214 -11.95 -24.46 6.11
N SER A 215 -12.78 -25.26 5.45
CA SER A 215 -13.02 -26.64 5.79
C SER A 215 -13.35 -27.44 4.54
N TRP A 216 -12.98 -28.72 4.58
CA TRP A 216 -13.23 -29.62 3.45
C TRP A 216 -13.53 -31.05 3.87
N ASP A 217 -14.27 -31.75 3.01
CA ASP A 217 -14.52 -33.19 3.06
C ASP A 217 -14.00 -33.80 1.77
N THR A 218 -13.13 -34.81 1.84
CA THR A 218 -12.53 -35.40 0.64
C THR A 218 -13.46 -36.37 -0.08
N HIS A 219 -14.58 -36.79 0.52
CA HIS A 219 -15.56 -37.70 -0.10
C HIS A 219 -16.98 -37.51 0.44
N PHE A 220 -17.84 -36.89 -0.38
CA PHE A 220 -19.21 -36.48 -0.06
C PHE A 220 -20.21 -36.93 -1.14
N ASP A 221 -20.02 -38.14 -1.70
CA ASP A 221 -20.88 -38.70 -2.76
C ASP A 221 -22.35 -38.69 -2.36
N GLY A 222 -23.22 -38.01 -3.14
CA GLY A 222 -24.66 -37.98 -2.92
C GLY A 222 -25.14 -37.17 -1.70
N GLY A 223 -24.22 -36.51 -0.99
CA GLY A 223 -24.54 -35.69 0.17
C GLY A 223 -25.32 -34.42 -0.17
N SER A 224 -26.08 -33.89 0.80
CA SER A 224 -26.83 -32.63 0.65
C SER A 224 -26.00 -31.45 1.15
N LEU A 225 -25.73 -30.48 0.28
CA LEU A 225 -24.98 -29.26 0.59
C LEU A 225 -25.81 -28.21 1.35
N THR A 226 -27.14 -28.33 1.34
CA THR A 226 -28.07 -27.34 1.91
C THR A 226 -27.78 -27.01 3.37
N PHE A 227 -27.38 -28.01 4.16
CA PHE A 227 -27.08 -27.86 5.59
C PHE A 227 -25.66 -28.29 5.93
N TYR A 228 -24.83 -28.57 4.92
CA TYR A 228 -23.47 -29.01 5.16
C TYR A 228 -22.55 -27.80 5.33
N PRO A 229 -21.77 -27.74 6.42
CA PRO A 229 -21.07 -26.52 6.80
C PRO A 229 -19.83 -26.23 5.94
N PHE A 230 -19.30 -27.21 5.20
CA PHE A 230 -18.00 -27.10 4.55
C PHE A 230 -18.03 -26.41 3.19
N GLN A 231 -17.00 -25.61 2.94
CA GLN A 231 -16.85 -24.82 1.71
C GLN A 231 -16.41 -25.69 0.53
N VAL A 232 -15.63 -26.73 0.79
CA VAL A 232 -15.08 -27.61 -0.24
C VAL A 232 -15.52 -29.05 0.02
N VAL A 233 -16.02 -29.73 -1.00
CA VAL A 233 -16.34 -31.16 -0.91
C VAL A 233 -15.80 -31.91 -2.13
N GLY A 234 -15.25 -33.09 -1.89
CA GLY A 234 -14.83 -34.03 -2.92
C GLY A 234 -15.93 -35.04 -3.23
N TYR A 235 -15.98 -35.56 -4.45
CA TYR A 235 -16.86 -36.68 -4.82
C TYR A 235 -16.25 -37.47 -5.98
N THR A 236 -16.60 -38.75 -6.06
CA THR A 236 -16.08 -39.65 -7.10
C THR A 236 -17.16 -40.06 -8.08
N ARG A 237 -18.37 -40.36 -7.56
CA ARG A 237 -19.44 -41.01 -8.36
C ARG A 237 -20.70 -40.19 -8.41
N GLU A 238 -21.26 -39.86 -7.26
CA GLU A 238 -22.54 -39.18 -7.17
C GLU A 238 -22.32 -37.73 -6.76
N ARG A 239 -22.66 -36.81 -7.67
CA ARG A 239 -22.51 -35.37 -7.41
C ARG A 239 -23.31 -34.96 -6.17
N PRO A 240 -22.72 -34.18 -5.24
CA PRO A 240 -23.44 -33.56 -4.14
C PRO A 240 -24.63 -32.71 -4.63
N ARG A 241 -25.72 -32.69 -3.86
CA ARG A 241 -26.98 -32.05 -4.25
C ARG A 241 -27.26 -30.80 -3.43
N GLY A 242 -27.90 -29.81 -4.06
CA GLY A 242 -28.36 -28.57 -3.42
C GLY A 242 -27.31 -27.47 -3.38
N GLY A 243 -27.76 -26.23 -3.14
CA GLY A 243 -26.90 -25.04 -3.10
C GLY A 243 -26.33 -24.63 -4.46
N GLU A 244 -25.70 -23.45 -4.49
CA GLU A 244 -24.87 -23.01 -5.61
C GLU A 244 -23.48 -23.66 -5.51
N THR A 245 -22.96 -24.16 -6.63
CA THR A 245 -21.70 -24.92 -6.65
C THR A 245 -20.81 -24.53 -7.82
N ILE A 246 -19.50 -24.48 -7.58
CA ILE A 246 -18.47 -24.43 -8.60
C ILE A 246 -17.84 -25.83 -8.68
N GLU A 247 -18.07 -26.52 -9.80
CA GLU A 247 -17.56 -27.87 -10.03
C GLU A 247 -16.20 -27.83 -10.75
N ILE A 248 -15.25 -28.61 -10.25
CA ILE A 248 -13.90 -28.74 -10.80
C ILE A 248 -13.59 -30.22 -10.94
N ASP A 249 -13.23 -30.62 -12.16
CA ASP A 249 -12.82 -31.98 -12.46
C ASP A 249 -11.30 -32.11 -12.29
N LEU A 250 -10.87 -32.90 -11.30
CA LEU A 250 -9.45 -33.06 -10.95
C LEU A 250 -8.68 -33.95 -11.94
N GLU A 251 -9.37 -34.73 -12.78
CA GLU A 251 -8.70 -35.53 -13.82
C GLU A 251 -8.28 -34.65 -15.00
N THR A 252 -9.16 -33.74 -15.38
CA THR A 252 -8.96 -32.84 -16.52
C THR A 252 -8.44 -31.46 -16.12
N MET A 253 -8.44 -31.15 -14.82
CA MET A 253 -8.16 -29.83 -14.25
C MET A 253 -9.02 -28.72 -14.86
N THR A 254 -10.26 -29.06 -15.25
CA THR A 254 -11.21 -28.14 -15.88
C THR A 254 -12.23 -27.62 -14.86
N VAL A 255 -12.64 -26.37 -15.04
CA VAL A 255 -13.62 -25.71 -14.19
C VAL A 255 -14.92 -25.56 -14.98
N GLN A 256 -16.03 -26.00 -14.41
CA GLN A 256 -17.37 -25.90 -15.00
C GLN A 256 -18.13 -24.69 -14.43
N THR A 257 -17.61 -23.48 -14.63
CA THR A 257 -18.32 -22.22 -14.28
C THR A 257 -17.87 -21.04 -15.15
N GLY A 258 -18.57 -19.91 -15.06
CA GLY A 258 -18.21 -18.66 -15.73
C GLY A 258 -16.92 -18.03 -15.18
N ASN A 259 -16.22 -17.25 -16.01
CA ASN A 259 -14.94 -16.63 -15.64
C ASN A 259 -15.02 -15.57 -14.52
N GLU A 260 -16.22 -15.08 -14.19
CA GLU A 260 -16.42 -13.97 -13.24
C GLU A 260 -15.90 -14.30 -11.83
N PHE A 261 -16.07 -15.55 -11.38
CA PHE A 261 -15.59 -16.02 -10.07
C PHE A 261 -14.06 -16.02 -9.90
N PHE A 262 -13.31 -15.88 -11.00
CA PHE A 262 -11.85 -15.94 -11.02
C PHE A 262 -11.20 -14.58 -11.28
N THR A 263 -11.99 -13.52 -11.48
CA THR A 263 -11.47 -12.17 -11.71
C THR A 263 -11.04 -11.58 -10.37
N PRO A 264 -9.75 -11.29 -10.12
CA PRO A 264 -9.28 -10.80 -8.81
C PRO A 264 -9.99 -9.52 -8.36
N GLU A 265 -10.57 -9.52 -7.17
CA GLU A 265 -11.31 -8.37 -6.63
C GLU A 265 -10.49 -7.62 -5.59
N SER A 266 -9.97 -8.34 -4.60
CA SER A 266 -9.19 -7.75 -3.50
C SER A 266 -7.75 -7.43 -3.91
N PRO A 267 -7.05 -6.51 -3.21
CA PRO A 267 -5.64 -6.22 -3.46
C PRO A 267 -4.77 -7.46 -3.29
N TYR A 268 -5.16 -8.35 -2.36
CA TYR A 268 -4.47 -9.60 -2.12
C TYR A 268 -4.62 -10.57 -3.30
N GLU A 269 -5.84 -10.73 -3.83
CA GLU A 269 -6.10 -11.56 -5.02
C GLU A 269 -5.38 -11.01 -6.26
N ARG A 270 -5.36 -9.68 -6.44
CA ARG A 270 -4.63 -9.03 -7.54
C ARG A 270 -3.14 -9.32 -7.45
N TRP A 271 -2.56 -9.20 -6.26
CA TRP A 271 -1.17 -9.54 -6.01
C TRP A 271 -0.89 -11.02 -6.25
N LEU A 272 -1.71 -11.94 -5.70
CA LEU A 272 -1.58 -13.37 -5.96
C LEU A 272 -1.63 -13.69 -7.45
N ASN A 273 -2.51 -13.04 -8.20
CA ASN A 273 -2.67 -13.28 -9.63
C ASN A 273 -1.50 -12.73 -10.46
N TYR A 274 -1.01 -11.53 -10.12
CA TYR A 274 0.01 -10.81 -10.88
C TYR A 274 1.44 -11.25 -10.51
N CYS A 275 1.69 -11.53 -9.22
CA CYS A 275 3.03 -11.75 -8.65
C CYS A 275 3.36 -13.23 -8.39
N ARG A 276 2.73 -14.16 -9.11
CA ARG A 276 2.83 -15.61 -8.87
C ARG A 276 4.26 -16.14 -8.81
N LYS A 277 5.18 -15.55 -9.59
CA LYS A 277 6.57 -16.02 -9.72
C LYS A 277 7.49 -15.45 -8.66
N GLU A 278 7.04 -14.38 -8.02
CA GLU A 278 7.76 -13.59 -7.02
C GLU A 278 7.47 -14.07 -5.60
N ILE A 279 6.38 -14.83 -5.39
CA ILE A 279 6.04 -15.43 -4.08
C ILE A 279 7.08 -16.48 -3.70
N ARG A 280 7.81 -16.27 -2.60
CA ARG A 280 8.88 -17.19 -2.14
C ARG A 280 8.53 -17.93 -0.86
N SER A 281 7.73 -17.32 0.01
CA SER A 281 7.50 -17.83 1.35
C SER A 281 6.08 -17.59 1.87
N VAL A 282 5.74 -18.31 2.92
CA VAL A 282 4.49 -18.13 3.68
C VAL A 282 4.47 -16.78 4.41
N GLU A 283 5.65 -16.25 4.72
CA GLU A 283 5.79 -14.91 5.30
C GLU A 283 5.38 -13.83 4.29
N ASP A 284 5.78 -13.97 3.02
CA ASP A 284 5.35 -13.06 1.94
C ASP A 284 3.83 -13.07 1.78
N ILE A 285 3.21 -14.25 1.85
CA ILE A 285 1.76 -14.42 1.81
C ILE A 285 1.09 -13.62 2.94
N GLN A 286 1.61 -13.72 4.16
CA GLN A 286 1.03 -13.02 5.31
C GLN A 286 1.25 -11.51 5.23
N LYS A 287 2.45 -11.06 4.83
CA LYS A 287 2.80 -9.63 4.69
C LYS A 287 2.03 -8.95 3.56
N ALA A 288 1.87 -9.61 2.41
CA ALA A 288 1.03 -9.12 1.32
C ALA A 288 -0.45 -9.04 1.72
N TYR A 289 -0.94 -10.00 2.51
CA TYR A 289 -2.29 -9.95 3.06
C TYR A 289 -2.46 -8.76 4.02
N ASN A 290 -1.50 -8.50 4.90
CA ASN A 290 -1.52 -7.36 5.81
C ASN A 290 -1.55 -6.03 5.05
N LEU A 291 -0.71 -5.87 4.01
CA LEU A 291 -0.77 -4.70 3.11
C LEU A 291 -2.12 -4.55 2.42
N SER A 292 -2.76 -5.67 2.07
CA SER A 292 -4.11 -5.64 1.48
C SER A 292 -5.15 -5.16 2.47
N LEU A 293 -5.06 -5.55 3.74
CA LEU A 293 -5.92 -5.04 4.82
C LEU A 293 -5.74 -3.54 5.08
N LEU A 294 -4.50 -3.02 4.95
CA LEU A 294 -4.26 -1.58 5.00
C LEU A 294 -5.05 -0.84 3.90
N LEU A 295 -5.02 -1.36 2.67
CA LEU A 295 -5.71 -0.73 1.54
C LEU A 295 -7.24 -0.86 1.62
N GLU A 296 -7.76 -1.97 2.15
CA GLU A 296 -9.21 -2.24 2.19
C GLU A 296 -9.89 -1.66 3.43
N ALA A 297 -9.27 -1.84 4.60
CA ALA A 297 -9.87 -1.56 5.90
C ALA A 297 -9.13 -0.45 6.67
N GLY A 298 -7.99 0.02 6.15
CA GLY A 298 -7.22 1.06 6.81
C GLY A 298 -6.47 0.61 8.06
N THR A 299 -6.24 -0.71 8.21
CA THR A 299 -5.55 -1.30 9.35
C THR A 299 -4.11 -0.82 9.44
N SER A 300 -3.69 -0.33 10.61
CA SER A 300 -2.30 0.07 10.87
C SER A 300 -1.37 -1.14 10.83
N LEU A 301 -0.18 -0.97 10.26
CA LEU A 301 0.84 -2.02 10.17
C LEU A 301 2.08 -1.65 10.97
N LYS A 302 2.74 -2.67 11.53
CA LYS A 302 4.10 -2.52 12.06
C LYS A 302 5.13 -2.80 10.98
N GLU A 303 6.35 -2.29 11.16
CA GLU A 303 7.44 -2.45 10.18
C GLU A 303 7.73 -3.93 9.87
N GLU A 304 7.72 -4.80 10.87
CA GLU A 304 7.95 -6.24 10.70
C GLU A 304 6.83 -6.96 9.92
N GLU A 305 5.66 -6.33 9.78
CA GLU A 305 4.48 -6.88 9.08
C GLU A 305 4.42 -6.45 7.61
N VAL A 306 5.33 -5.58 7.18
CA VAL A 306 5.38 -5.04 5.81
C VAL A 306 6.20 -5.96 4.90
N LEU A 307 5.70 -6.15 3.68
CA LEU A 307 6.41 -6.91 2.64
C LEU A 307 7.70 -6.20 2.25
N SER A 308 8.83 -6.91 2.25
CA SER A 308 10.15 -6.29 2.00
C SER A 308 10.35 -5.84 0.55
N ASP A 309 9.97 -6.66 -0.43
CA ASP A 309 9.93 -6.27 -1.84
C ASP A 309 8.48 -5.95 -2.25
N ARG A 310 8.22 -4.67 -2.50
CA ARG A 310 6.87 -4.13 -2.78
C ARG A 310 6.65 -3.85 -4.26
N ALA A 311 7.66 -3.95 -5.12
CA ALA A 311 7.56 -3.49 -6.52
C ALA A 311 6.43 -4.20 -7.29
N CYS A 312 6.33 -5.52 -7.09
CA CYS A 312 5.28 -6.30 -7.72
C CYS A 312 3.89 -6.00 -7.10
N PHE A 313 3.81 -5.84 -5.77
CA PHE A 313 2.56 -5.48 -5.08
C PHE A 313 2.03 -4.11 -5.53
N ILE A 314 2.92 -3.12 -5.64
CA ILE A 314 2.59 -1.78 -6.14
C ILE A 314 2.07 -1.87 -7.58
N SER A 315 2.72 -2.66 -8.44
CA SER A 315 2.31 -2.83 -9.83
C SER A 315 0.91 -3.47 -9.94
N ALA A 316 0.65 -4.50 -9.15
CA ALA A 316 -0.63 -5.21 -9.13
C ALA A 316 -1.79 -4.34 -8.61
N ASN A 317 -1.49 -3.39 -7.72
CA ASN A 317 -2.48 -2.63 -6.95
C ASN A 317 -2.42 -1.12 -7.18
N LYS A 318 -1.78 -0.66 -8.25
CA LYS A 318 -1.52 0.76 -8.54
C LYS A 318 -2.77 1.65 -8.38
N GLU A 319 -3.87 1.28 -9.02
CA GLU A 319 -5.11 2.05 -9.00
C GLU A 319 -5.70 2.13 -7.58
N ILE A 320 -5.72 1.01 -6.85
CA ILE A 320 -6.25 0.95 -5.48
C ILE A 320 -5.39 1.81 -4.54
N ILE A 321 -4.06 1.74 -4.66
CA ILE A 321 -3.15 2.58 -3.88
C ILE A 321 -3.44 4.06 -4.14
N GLN A 322 -3.57 4.43 -5.41
CA GLN A 322 -3.88 5.80 -5.82
C GLN A 322 -5.21 6.29 -5.25
N ASP A 323 -6.27 5.49 -5.33
CA ASP A 323 -7.60 5.85 -4.85
C ASP A 323 -7.65 5.98 -3.32
N VAL A 324 -7.08 5.01 -2.61
CA VAL A 324 -7.01 5.01 -1.14
C VAL A 324 -6.17 6.17 -0.64
N PHE A 325 -5.01 6.41 -1.27
CA PHE A 325 -4.15 7.54 -0.95
C PHE A 325 -4.88 8.86 -1.17
N LEU A 326 -5.50 9.06 -2.35
CA LEU A 326 -6.21 10.28 -2.70
C LEU A 326 -7.31 10.59 -1.68
N LYS A 327 -8.11 9.58 -1.30
CA LYS A 327 -9.15 9.75 -0.29
C LYS A 327 -8.54 10.18 1.05
N ARG A 328 -7.58 9.43 1.57
CA ARG A 328 -6.99 9.67 2.89
C ARG A 328 -6.22 10.99 2.98
N ILE A 329 -5.48 11.36 1.93
CA ILE A 329 -4.72 12.61 1.93
C ILE A 329 -5.64 13.83 1.88
N LYS A 330 -6.76 13.75 1.16
CA LYS A 330 -7.80 14.80 1.14
C LYS A 330 -8.50 14.91 2.48
N ASP A 331 -8.87 13.79 3.09
CA ASP A 331 -9.45 13.78 4.44
C ASP A 331 -8.50 14.40 5.46
N ARG A 332 -7.18 14.22 5.27
CA ARG A 332 -6.15 14.75 6.18
C ARG A 332 -5.80 16.22 5.94
N LEU A 333 -5.68 16.64 4.69
CA LEU A 333 -5.14 17.96 4.31
C LEU A 333 -6.13 18.94 3.68
N GLY A 334 -7.33 18.48 3.34
CA GLY A 334 -8.25 19.21 2.46
C GLY A 334 -8.05 18.89 0.98
N GLU A 335 -9.11 19.11 0.21
CA GLU A 335 -9.21 18.82 -1.23
C GLU A 335 -8.13 19.55 -2.08
N PRO A 336 -7.86 20.85 -1.89
CA PRO A 336 -6.95 21.59 -2.76
C PRO A 336 -5.50 21.08 -2.65
N ILE A 337 -5.00 20.93 -1.42
CA ILE A 337 -3.63 20.48 -1.18
C ILE A 337 -3.50 18.99 -1.47
N GLY A 338 -4.46 18.17 -1.02
CA GLY A 338 -4.45 16.73 -1.25
C GLY A 338 -4.31 16.37 -2.74
N SER A 339 -5.01 17.11 -3.60
CA SER A 339 -4.95 16.93 -5.07
C SER A 339 -3.57 17.28 -5.67
N HIS A 340 -2.90 18.30 -5.13
CA HIS A 340 -1.54 18.65 -5.54
C HIS A 340 -0.51 17.61 -5.09
N ILE A 341 -0.65 17.07 -3.88
CA ILE A 341 0.20 15.98 -3.39
C ILE A 341 0.00 14.71 -4.22
N TYR A 342 -1.25 14.32 -4.44
CA TYR A 342 -1.58 13.15 -5.25
C TYR A 342 -0.94 13.21 -6.64
N SER A 343 -0.98 14.37 -7.30
CA SER A 343 -0.40 14.52 -8.64
C SER A 343 1.13 14.67 -8.65
N ALA A 344 1.78 14.77 -7.49
CA ALA A 344 3.24 14.92 -7.38
C ALA A 344 3.96 13.63 -6.99
N LEU A 345 3.26 12.65 -6.42
CA LEU A 345 3.85 11.43 -5.89
C LEU A 345 3.63 10.23 -6.81
N GLY A 346 4.60 9.30 -6.80
CA GLY A 346 4.44 7.99 -7.42
C GLY A 346 3.66 7.03 -6.51
N PRO A 347 3.11 5.92 -7.06
CA PRO A 347 2.46 4.89 -6.24
C PRO A 347 3.33 4.30 -5.12
N GLU A 348 4.65 4.30 -5.30
CA GLU A 348 5.61 3.86 -4.29
C GLU A 348 5.60 4.78 -3.06
N ASP A 349 5.81 6.09 -3.26
CA ASP A 349 5.75 7.09 -2.19
C ASP A 349 4.37 7.13 -1.52
N MET A 350 3.30 6.97 -2.32
CA MET A 350 1.93 6.91 -1.81
C MET A 350 1.71 5.74 -0.87
N LEU A 351 2.20 4.54 -1.25
CA LEU A 351 2.09 3.36 -0.39
C LEU A 351 2.90 3.54 0.89
N GLU A 352 4.09 4.15 0.82
CA GLU A 352 4.93 4.39 1.99
C GLU A 352 4.24 5.29 3.02
N LEU A 353 3.65 6.39 2.55
CA LEU A 353 2.89 7.28 3.42
C LEU A 353 1.64 6.62 4.01
N LEU A 354 1.00 5.70 3.28
CA LEU A 354 -0.12 4.92 3.80
C LEU A 354 0.32 3.94 4.89
N ILE A 355 1.46 3.28 4.73
CA ILE A 355 2.03 2.34 5.71
C ILE A 355 2.39 3.07 7.00
N GLU A 356 3.01 4.24 6.88
CA GLU A 356 3.45 5.05 8.01
C GLU A 356 2.33 5.89 8.65
N ASP A 357 1.10 5.78 8.13
CA ASP A 357 -0.07 6.55 8.55
C ASP A 357 0.19 8.07 8.61
N PHE A 358 0.78 8.60 7.53
CA PHE A 358 0.88 10.05 7.31
C PHE A 358 1.61 10.81 8.44
N PRO A 359 2.89 10.49 8.72
CA PRO A 359 3.63 11.13 9.80
C PRO A 359 3.76 12.65 9.54
N PRO A 360 3.41 13.53 10.50
CA PRO A 360 3.35 14.97 10.29
C PRO A 360 4.63 15.58 9.69
N GLU A 361 5.79 15.10 10.11
CA GLU A 361 7.10 15.62 9.68
C GLU A 361 7.36 15.35 8.20
N LYS A 362 7.08 14.13 7.72
CA LYS A 362 7.24 13.81 6.29
C LYS A 362 6.20 14.54 5.45
N LEU A 363 4.97 14.58 5.93
CA LEU A 363 3.86 15.25 5.27
C LEU A 363 4.13 16.74 5.09
N MET A 364 4.64 17.40 6.12
CA MET A 364 5.05 18.78 6.09
C MET A 364 6.12 19.04 5.03
N GLY A 365 7.22 18.27 5.00
CA GLY A 365 8.26 18.46 3.99
C GLY A 365 7.74 18.29 2.55
N ILE A 366 6.79 17.37 2.33
CA ILE A 366 6.12 17.20 1.04
C ILE A 366 5.25 18.42 0.70
N VAL A 367 4.48 18.93 1.67
CA VAL A 367 3.63 20.11 1.50
C VAL A 367 4.45 21.35 1.19
N GLU A 368 5.53 21.60 1.93
CA GLU A 368 6.46 22.72 1.70
C GLU A 368 6.98 22.70 0.27
N ARG A 369 7.58 21.57 -0.14
CA ARG A 369 8.10 21.39 -1.49
C ARG A 369 7.04 21.65 -2.55
N ILE A 370 5.81 21.17 -2.35
CA ILE A 370 4.72 21.35 -3.32
C ILE A 370 4.25 22.80 -3.37
N ILE A 371 4.15 23.49 -2.24
CA ILE A 371 3.80 24.92 -2.19
C ILE A 371 4.82 25.73 -2.98
N LEU A 372 6.11 25.51 -2.75
CA LEU A 372 7.18 26.25 -3.42
C LEU A 372 7.22 25.94 -4.93
N THR A 373 7.29 24.66 -5.28
CA THR A 373 7.46 24.23 -6.68
C THR A 373 6.23 24.52 -7.55
N ARG A 374 5.02 24.37 -7.01
CA ARG A 374 3.77 24.66 -7.73
C ARG A 374 3.22 26.06 -7.51
N ARG A 375 3.93 26.89 -6.74
CA ARG A 375 3.58 28.28 -6.45
C ARG A 375 2.20 28.44 -5.86
N LEU A 376 1.82 27.53 -4.98
CA LEU A 376 0.51 27.55 -4.36
C LEU A 376 0.45 28.76 -3.42
N SER A 377 -0.58 29.59 -3.56
CA SER A 377 -0.84 30.73 -2.69
C SER A 377 -2.24 30.61 -2.07
N PRO A 378 -2.56 31.40 -1.02
CA PRO A 378 -3.91 31.43 -0.45
C PRO A 378 -4.99 31.73 -1.51
N GLY A 379 -4.68 32.56 -2.51
CA GLY A 379 -5.60 32.88 -3.61
C GLY A 379 -5.90 31.68 -4.51
N ILE A 380 -4.94 30.76 -4.66
CA ILE A 380 -5.09 29.53 -5.46
C ILE A 380 -5.85 28.47 -4.67
N LEU A 381 -5.45 28.23 -3.42
CA LEU A 381 -6.02 27.15 -2.61
C LEU A 381 -7.39 27.49 -2.04
N LYS A 382 -7.67 28.78 -1.81
CA LYS A 382 -8.92 29.30 -1.20
C LYS A 382 -9.26 28.71 0.18
N GLU A 383 -8.32 27.99 0.79
CA GLU A 383 -8.43 27.32 2.09
C GLU A 383 -7.13 27.53 2.88
N ALA A 384 -7.23 27.46 4.21
CA ALA A 384 -6.08 27.55 5.10
C ALA A 384 -5.35 26.19 5.21
N LEU A 385 -4.07 26.23 5.57
CA LEU A 385 -3.32 25.01 5.88
C LEU A 385 -3.87 24.34 7.15
N PRO A 386 -3.93 23.00 7.21
CA PRO A 386 -4.37 22.26 8.39
C PRO A 386 -3.56 22.56 9.66
N ASP A 387 -4.25 22.66 10.80
CA ASP A 387 -3.67 23.04 12.10
C ASP A 387 -2.53 22.12 12.58
N PHE A 388 -2.57 20.85 12.22
CA PHE A 388 -1.54 19.90 12.66
C PHE A 388 -0.19 20.15 12.01
N LEU A 389 -0.16 20.72 10.79
CA LEU A 389 1.07 21.17 10.14
C LEU A 389 1.63 22.45 10.79
N LEU A 390 0.86 23.12 11.66
CA LEU A 390 1.32 24.31 12.39
C LEU A 390 2.07 23.94 13.67
N LYS A 391 1.91 22.70 14.14
CA LYS A 391 2.54 22.21 15.38
C LYS A 391 3.95 21.65 15.13
N THR A 392 4.36 21.55 13.88
CA THR A 392 5.69 21.08 13.51
C THR A 392 6.71 22.22 13.65
N GLU A 393 7.95 21.90 14.02
CA GLU A 393 9.01 22.89 14.27
C GLU A 393 9.73 23.36 12.98
N SER A 394 9.09 23.24 11.81
CA SER A 394 9.75 23.67 10.56
C SER A 394 9.76 25.18 10.40
N LYS A 395 10.97 25.69 10.17
CA LYS A 395 11.23 27.09 9.82
C LYS A 395 10.61 27.46 8.47
N MET A 396 10.65 26.57 7.48
CA MET A 396 10.09 26.84 6.15
C MET A 396 8.57 26.98 6.23
N MET A 397 7.88 26.02 6.86
CA MET A 397 6.45 26.08 7.09
C MET A 397 6.03 27.34 7.87
N PHE A 398 6.80 27.74 8.88
CA PHE A 398 6.57 28.99 9.61
C PHE A 398 6.61 30.21 8.69
N LEU A 399 7.62 30.31 7.81
CA LEU A 399 7.74 31.43 6.88
C LEU A 399 6.65 31.44 5.81
N ILE A 400 6.28 30.27 5.26
CA ILE A 400 5.15 30.13 4.34
C ILE A 400 3.87 30.68 4.98
N GLN A 401 3.58 30.29 6.22
CA GLN A 401 2.38 30.75 6.91
C GLN A 401 2.40 32.24 7.21
N LYS A 402 3.52 32.76 7.70
CA LYS A 402 3.70 34.18 7.97
C LYS A 402 3.41 34.99 6.71
N LEU A 403 3.97 34.56 5.59
CA LEU A 403 3.75 35.15 4.28
C LEU A 403 2.27 35.06 3.83
N TRP A 404 1.62 33.91 4.04
CA TRP A 404 0.21 33.69 3.69
C TRP A 404 -0.77 34.51 4.54
N ARG A 405 -0.39 34.90 5.76
CA ARG A 405 -1.12 35.86 6.60
C ARG A 405 -0.90 37.32 6.16
N GLY A 406 -0.04 37.55 5.18
CA GLY A 406 0.31 38.88 4.67
C GLY A 406 1.32 39.61 5.54
N GLU A 407 1.97 38.92 6.48
CA GLU A 407 3.02 39.50 7.33
C GLU A 407 4.35 39.62 6.55
N SER A 408 5.18 40.59 6.93
CA SER A 408 6.48 40.81 6.28
C SER A 408 7.52 39.79 6.73
N ILE A 409 8.29 39.27 5.78
CA ILE A 409 9.47 38.44 6.06
C ILE A 409 10.69 39.34 6.22
N THR A 410 11.57 39.03 7.17
CA THR A 410 12.83 39.75 7.41
C THR A 410 14.05 38.95 6.93
N SER A 411 15.16 39.64 6.65
CA SER A 411 16.42 38.98 6.26
C SER A 411 16.97 38.05 7.34
N THR A 412 16.79 38.38 8.62
CA THR A 412 17.22 37.52 9.75
C THR A 412 16.42 36.22 9.81
N GLU A 413 15.13 36.26 9.45
CA GLU A 413 14.29 35.06 9.36
C GLU A 413 14.71 34.16 8.19
N LEU A 414 15.05 34.74 7.04
CA LEU A 414 15.61 33.99 5.91
C LEU A 414 16.95 33.33 6.25
N GLN A 415 17.81 33.98 7.03
CA GLN A 415 19.08 33.43 7.50
C GLN A 415 18.91 32.20 8.42
N SER A 416 17.69 31.96 8.92
CA SER A 416 17.41 30.77 9.72
C SER A 416 17.26 29.50 8.86
N LEU A 417 16.98 29.65 7.56
CA LEU A 417 16.99 28.58 6.56
C LEU A 417 18.42 28.33 6.06
N ASP A 418 18.65 27.17 5.45
CA ASP A 418 19.86 27.00 4.66
C ASP A 418 19.81 27.84 3.37
N LYS A 419 20.95 27.95 2.67
CA LYS A 419 21.07 28.81 1.49
C LYS A 419 20.14 28.39 0.34
N GLU A 420 19.92 27.10 0.15
CA GLU A 420 19.14 26.57 -0.97
C GLU A 420 17.65 26.78 -0.71
N ASP A 421 17.20 26.47 0.50
CA ASP A 421 15.85 26.73 0.98
C ASP A 421 15.51 28.23 0.97
N ALA A 422 16.43 29.08 1.43
CA ALA A 422 16.25 30.53 1.38
C ALA A 422 16.08 31.03 -0.07
N LEU A 423 16.90 30.52 -0.99
CA LEU A 423 16.80 30.87 -2.41
C LEU A 423 15.46 30.43 -3.01
N GLU A 424 15.05 29.18 -2.77
CA GLU A 424 13.80 28.65 -3.32
C GLU A 424 12.57 29.36 -2.71
N PHE A 425 12.62 29.72 -1.43
CA PHE A 425 11.57 30.50 -0.79
C PHE A 425 11.48 31.92 -1.37
N VAL A 426 12.61 32.60 -1.60
CA VAL A 426 12.60 33.92 -2.26
C VAL A 426 12.14 33.82 -3.71
N ARG A 427 12.55 32.78 -4.42
CA ARG A 427 12.06 32.48 -5.77
C ARG A 427 10.54 32.32 -5.79
N TYR A 428 9.99 31.57 -4.85
CA TYR A 428 8.55 31.44 -4.66
C TYR A 428 7.88 32.80 -4.46
N MET A 429 8.41 33.66 -3.57
CA MET A 429 7.88 35.02 -3.33
C MET A 429 7.90 35.92 -4.58
N VAL A 430 8.95 35.82 -5.40
CA VAL A 430 9.09 36.59 -6.65
C VAL A 430 8.13 36.10 -7.73
N LEU A 431 7.76 34.83 -7.73
CA LEU A 431 6.91 34.25 -8.78
C LEU A 431 5.42 34.22 -8.43
N THR A 432 5.03 34.92 -7.37
CA THR A 432 3.68 34.96 -6.82
C THR A 432 3.28 36.41 -6.49
N ASP A 433 2.14 36.61 -5.83
CA ASP A 433 1.55 37.94 -5.58
C ASP A 433 2.39 38.82 -4.64
N TRP A 434 3.49 38.31 -4.08
CA TRP A 434 4.38 39.04 -3.19
C TRP A 434 5.56 39.73 -3.90
N ALA A 435 5.74 39.51 -5.21
CA ALA A 435 6.88 39.99 -6.00
C ALA A 435 7.16 41.51 -5.86
N TYR A 436 6.11 42.30 -5.67
CA TYR A 436 6.20 43.76 -5.64
C TYR A 436 6.04 44.36 -4.23
N LYS A 437 6.15 43.55 -3.17
CA LYS A 437 6.09 44.06 -1.79
C LYS A 437 7.41 44.76 -1.45
N GLU A 438 7.33 45.94 -0.84
CA GLU A 438 8.54 46.73 -0.48
C GLU A 438 9.49 45.99 0.45
N TRP A 439 8.98 45.17 1.37
CA TRP A 439 9.83 44.36 2.26
C TRP A 439 10.61 43.28 1.50
N LEU A 440 10.07 42.72 0.41
CA LEU A 440 10.79 41.79 -0.46
C LEU A 440 11.91 42.51 -1.22
N LEU A 441 11.66 43.74 -1.69
CA LEU A 441 12.71 44.57 -2.28
C LEU A 441 13.81 44.88 -1.26
N GLY A 442 13.47 45.08 0.01
CA GLY A 442 14.41 45.20 1.11
C GLY A 442 15.32 43.98 1.23
N ILE A 443 14.74 42.78 1.29
CA ILE A 443 15.49 41.51 1.30
C ILE A 443 16.44 41.42 0.11
N LEU A 444 15.95 41.71 -1.10
CA LEU A 444 16.76 41.60 -2.32
C LEU A 444 17.92 42.61 -2.33
N ARG A 445 17.73 43.83 -1.77
CA ARG A 445 18.80 44.84 -1.64
C ARG A 445 19.92 44.42 -0.70
N GLU A 446 19.61 43.61 0.31
CA GLU A 446 20.57 43.13 1.31
C GLU A 446 21.29 41.85 0.87
N ASN A 447 20.73 41.11 -0.10
CA ASN A 447 21.21 39.78 -0.49
C ASN A 447 21.59 39.73 -1.98
N LYS A 448 22.79 40.22 -2.33
CA LYS A 448 23.33 40.24 -3.71
C LYS A 448 23.33 38.86 -4.38
N GLU A 449 23.78 37.83 -3.65
CA GLU A 449 23.88 36.45 -4.16
C GLU A 449 22.51 35.92 -4.63
N ILE A 450 21.46 36.08 -3.81
CA ILE A 450 20.09 35.68 -4.14
C ILE A 450 19.59 36.47 -5.37
N PHE A 451 19.80 37.78 -5.39
CA PHE A 451 19.37 38.62 -6.50
C PHE A 451 20.00 38.21 -7.83
N GLU A 452 21.32 37.99 -7.87
CA GLU A 452 22.03 37.53 -9.06
C GLU A 452 21.53 36.15 -9.51
N HIS A 453 21.24 35.26 -8.55
CA HIS A 453 20.67 33.95 -8.85
C HIS A 453 19.28 34.06 -9.51
N LEU A 454 18.42 34.95 -9.01
CA LEU A 454 17.10 35.19 -9.60
C LEU A 454 17.18 35.80 -11.01
N LEU A 455 18.20 36.61 -11.31
CA LEU A 455 18.42 37.14 -12.67
C LEU A 455 18.95 36.10 -13.65
N SER A 456 19.67 35.08 -13.17
CA SER A 456 20.21 34.02 -14.03
C SER A 456 19.15 33.00 -14.46
N SER A 457 18.09 32.80 -13.68
CA SER A 457 16.96 31.93 -14.03
C SER A 457 15.98 32.63 -14.96
N TYR A 458 15.70 32.04 -16.12
CA TYR A 458 14.78 32.58 -17.15
C TYR A 458 13.42 32.99 -16.58
N GLU A 459 12.90 32.16 -15.68
CA GLU A 459 11.56 32.31 -15.13
C GLU A 459 11.44 33.51 -14.18
N THR A 460 12.41 33.69 -13.30
CA THR A 460 12.47 34.78 -12.34
C THR A 460 12.96 36.07 -12.99
N ARG A 461 13.86 35.96 -13.98
CA ARG A 461 14.44 37.11 -14.69
C ARG A 461 13.39 38.05 -15.24
N ARG A 462 12.33 37.53 -15.86
CA ARG A 462 11.26 38.38 -16.41
C ARG A 462 10.60 39.23 -15.32
N VAL A 463 10.26 38.64 -14.17
CA VAL A 463 9.64 39.38 -13.06
C VAL A 463 10.63 40.37 -12.46
N MET A 464 11.91 39.99 -12.36
CA MET A 464 12.97 40.87 -11.90
C MET A 464 13.18 42.06 -12.83
N GLU A 465 13.16 41.87 -14.15
CA GLU A 465 13.22 42.95 -15.14
C GLU A 465 12.01 43.89 -15.03
N GLU A 466 10.81 43.36 -14.77
CA GLU A 466 9.62 44.17 -14.50
C GLU A 466 9.76 44.99 -13.20
N ILE A 467 10.31 44.39 -12.13
CA ILE A 467 10.62 45.08 -10.87
C ILE A 467 11.62 46.22 -11.12
N LEU A 468 12.72 45.95 -11.83
CA LEU A 468 13.75 46.94 -12.14
C LEU A 468 13.21 48.05 -13.06
N THR A 469 12.36 47.71 -14.03
CA THR A 469 11.68 48.70 -14.88
C THR A 469 10.81 49.63 -14.03
N ARG A 470 10.02 49.09 -13.10
CA ARG A 470 9.20 49.91 -12.19
C ARG A 470 10.04 50.84 -11.31
N LEU A 471 11.23 50.42 -10.89
CA LEU A 471 12.16 51.29 -10.16
C LEU A 471 12.66 52.46 -11.01
N ILE A 472 12.89 52.24 -12.31
CA ILE A 472 13.24 53.30 -13.26
C ILE A 472 12.03 54.23 -13.49
N GLU A 473 10.83 53.69 -13.64
CA GLU A 473 9.58 54.45 -13.84
C GLU A 473 9.25 55.40 -12.68
N GLN A 474 9.71 55.10 -11.46
CA GLN A 474 9.60 56.01 -10.31
C GLN A 474 10.30 57.35 -10.57
N ASN A 475 11.30 57.38 -11.46
CA ASN A 475 11.96 58.58 -11.90
C ASN A 475 11.30 59.13 -13.18
N LYS A 476 10.41 60.11 -12.99
CA LYS A 476 9.62 60.75 -14.07
C LYS A 476 10.49 61.30 -15.20
N ASP A 477 11.74 61.63 -14.92
CA ASP A 477 12.65 62.18 -15.91
C ASP A 477 12.99 61.21 -17.03
N PHE A 478 12.85 59.91 -16.81
CA PHE A 478 13.20 58.86 -17.76
C PHE A 478 11.97 58.23 -18.44
N LYS A 479 10.82 58.90 -18.33
CA LYS A 479 9.55 58.40 -18.89
C LYS A 479 9.65 58.16 -20.40
N GLY A 480 9.32 56.95 -20.83
CA GLY A 480 9.29 56.52 -22.23
C GLY A 480 10.59 55.90 -22.76
N ILE A 481 11.65 55.82 -21.95
CA ILE A 481 12.92 55.14 -22.30
C ILE A 481 13.37 54.10 -21.26
N GLU A 482 12.49 53.69 -20.35
CA GLU A 482 12.80 52.85 -19.19
C GLU A 482 13.39 51.50 -19.60
N LYS A 483 12.83 50.87 -20.64
CA LYS A 483 13.33 49.61 -21.19
C LYS A 483 14.73 49.74 -21.81
N LEU A 484 15.05 50.90 -22.41
CA LEU A 484 16.36 51.15 -23.01
C LEU A 484 17.43 51.35 -21.94
N ILE A 485 17.06 52.04 -20.86
CA ILE A 485 17.90 52.18 -19.67
C ILE A 485 18.14 50.82 -19.05
N LEU A 486 17.10 50.01 -18.85
CA LEU A 486 17.26 48.66 -18.29
C LEU A 486 18.18 47.78 -19.17
N LYS A 487 18.05 47.85 -20.51
CA LYS A 487 18.97 47.19 -21.44
C LYS A 487 20.43 47.64 -21.23
N GLY A 488 20.65 48.93 -21.04
CA GLY A 488 21.97 49.49 -20.74
C GLY A 488 22.52 49.01 -19.39
N ILE A 489 21.68 49.01 -18.36
CA ILE A 489 22.02 48.51 -17.02
C ILE A 489 22.43 47.04 -17.08
N SER A 490 21.69 46.22 -17.82
CA SER A 490 22.03 44.80 -17.98
C SER A 490 23.29 44.56 -18.78
N TYR A 491 23.58 45.39 -19.79
CA TYR A 491 24.86 45.34 -20.49
C TYR A 491 26.03 45.65 -19.54
N LEU A 492 25.87 46.65 -18.68
CA LEU A 492 26.89 47.08 -17.71
C LEU A 492 26.93 46.21 -16.44
N LYS A 493 26.05 45.23 -16.29
CA LYS A 493 25.89 44.39 -15.08
C LYS A 493 25.64 45.19 -13.80
N MET A 494 24.86 46.27 -13.91
CA MET A 494 24.59 47.21 -12.81
C MET A 494 23.20 47.03 -12.18
N GLU A 495 22.52 45.90 -12.42
CA GLU A 495 21.15 45.64 -11.95
C GLU A 495 21.04 45.71 -10.43
N PHE A 496 22.05 45.21 -9.70
CA PHE A 496 22.06 45.26 -8.24
C PHE A 496 22.25 46.68 -7.71
N SER A 497 23.10 47.49 -8.36
CA SER A 497 23.29 48.90 -8.04
C SER A 497 22.02 49.72 -8.29
N LEU A 498 21.27 49.41 -9.35
CA LEU A 498 19.94 49.97 -9.59
C LEU A 498 18.99 49.62 -8.44
N LEU A 499 18.94 48.35 -8.04
CA LEU A 499 18.05 47.89 -6.96
C LEU A 499 18.32 48.64 -5.64
N ARG A 500 19.59 48.88 -5.30
CA ARG A 500 20.01 49.64 -4.10
C ARG A 500 19.81 51.15 -4.20
N LYS A 501 19.39 51.65 -5.37
CA LYS A 501 19.28 53.09 -5.66
C LYS A 501 20.62 53.83 -5.53
N GLU A 502 21.72 53.12 -5.80
CA GLU A 502 23.09 53.65 -5.79
C GLU A 502 23.55 54.07 -7.20
N LEU A 503 22.68 53.93 -8.20
CA LEU A 503 22.97 54.14 -9.60
C LEU A 503 22.45 55.50 -10.11
N ASN A 504 23.33 56.28 -10.74
CA ASN A 504 22.93 57.44 -11.51
C ASN A 504 22.50 57.02 -12.93
N LEU A 505 21.20 57.04 -13.19
CA LEU A 505 20.62 56.62 -14.48
C LEU A 505 21.11 57.45 -15.67
N MET A 506 21.56 58.69 -15.48
CA MET A 506 22.13 59.48 -16.57
C MET A 506 23.52 59.00 -16.97
N GLU A 507 24.35 58.57 -16.00
CA GLU A 507 25.67 58.00 -16.28
C GLU A 507 25.56 56.70 -17.07
N VAL A 508 24.52 55.89 -16.80
CA VAL A 508 24.21 54.72 -17.62
C VAL A 508 23.95 55.12 -19.07
N VAL A 509 23.12 56.14 -19.30
CA VAL A 509 22.80 56.60 -20.65
C VAL A 509 24.05 57.07 -21.37
N GLU A 510 24.86 57.85 -20.70
CA GLU A 510 26.12 58.38 -21.23
C GLU A 510 27.10 57.26 -21.60
N GLN A 511 27.29 56.29 -20.70
CA GLN A 511 28.17 55.15 -20.93
C GLN A 511 27.65 54.28 -22.09
N CYS A 512 26.33 54.08 -22.20
CA CYS A 512 25.76 53.32 -23.31
C CYS A 512 25.89 54.02 -24.67
N LEU A 513 25.86 55.36 -24.70
CA LEU A 513 26.15 56.15 -25.90
C LEU A 513 27.62 56.04 -26.29
N LYS A 514 28.52 56.09 -25.31
CA LYS A 514 29.96 55.92 -25.53
C LYS A 514 30.30 54.54 -26.13
N ASP A 515 29.63 53.50 -25.64
CA ASP A 515 29.87 52.11 -26.03
C ASP A 515 29.07 51.67 -27.27
N GLY A 516 28.13 52.49 -27.75
CA GLY A 516 27.36 52.22 -28.97
C GLY A 516 26.42 51.02 -28.88
N ILE A 517 25.79 50.79 -27.72
CA ILE A 517 25.00 49.57 -27.44
C ILE A 517 23.63 49.56 -28.12
N TRP A 518 23.07 50.74 -28.39
CA TRP A 518 21.72 50.89 -28.91
C TRP A 518 21.68 50.94 -30.44
N THR A 519 20.65 50.33 -31.02
CA THR A 519 20.37 50.40 -32.46
C THR A 519 19.94 51.80 -32.89
N ASP A 520 19.99 52.10 -34.19
CA ASP A 520 19.58 53.41 -34.73
C ASP A 520 18.14 53.80 -34.30
N GLU A 521 17.21 52.85 -34.26
CA GLU A 521 15.83 53.10 -33.81
C GLU A 521 15.74 53.40 -32.31
N GLU A 522 16.53 52.72 -31.49
CA GLU A 522 16.61 52.96 -30.04
C GLU A 522 17.29 54.30 -29.75
N MET A 523 18.33 54.63 -30.50
CA MET A 523 19.04 55.91 -30.45
C MET A 523 18.12 57.09 -30.76
N GLU A 524 17.28 56.99 -31.79
CA GLU A 524 16.30 58.03 -32.11
C GLU A 524 15.31 58.26 -30.95
N LYS A 525 14.86 57.21 -30.26
CA LYS A 525 13.99 57.35 -29.07
C LYS A 525 14.70 58.09 -27.93
N ILE A 526 15.98 57.83 -27.71
CA ILE A 526 16.78 58.48 -26.67
C ILE A 526 17.05 59.94 -27.04
N LEU A 527 17.25 60.25 -28.31
CA LEU A 527 17.38 61.62 -28.80
C LEU A 527 16.08 62.41 -28.66
N GLN A 528 14.94 61.80 -29.00
CA GLN A 528 13.63 62.43 -28.81
C GLN A 528 13.31 62.70 -27.34
N TRP A 529 13.66 61.76 -26.46
CA TRP A 529 13.53 61.92 -25.01
C TRP A 529 14.44 63.05 -24.48
N SER A 530 15.72 63.04 -24.83
CA SER A 530 16.70 64.00 -24.30
C SER A 530 16.45 65.44 -24.80
N LYS A 531 15.96 65.63 -26.04
CA LYS A 531 15.47 66.92 -26.56
C LYS A 531 14.39 67.55 -25.67
N LYS A 532 13.52 66.73 -25.07
CA LYS A 532 12.45 67.21 -24.17
C LYS A 532 12.99 67.58 -22.79
N ARG A 533 14.04 66.91 -22.32
CA ARG A 533 14.59 67.09 -20.96
C ARG A 533 15.58 68.26 -20.85
N LYS A 534 16.31 68.59 -21.93
CA LYS A 534 17.38 69.62 -21.94
C LYS A 534 18.41 69.43 -20.79
N PRO A 535 19.17 68.31 -20.78
CA PRO A 535 20.17 68.04 -19.75
C PRO A 535 21.29 69.10 -19.73
N ASP A 536 21.90 69.33 -18.56
CA ASP A 536 23.00 70.29 -18.39
C ASP A 536 24.25 69.85 -19.18
N VAL A 537 24.84 70.83 -19.88
CA VAL A 537 25.89 70.68 -20.89
C VAL A 537 27.22 70.21 -20.32
N LYS A 538 27.47 70.45 -19.03
CA LYS A 538 28.75 70.11 -18.39
C LYS A 538 28.85 68.66 -17.92
N ASP A 539 27.72 68.00 -17.71
CA ASP A 539 27.68 66.72 -17.00
C ASP A 539 27.55 65.50 -17.95
N PHE A 540 27.11 65.68 -19.20
CA PHE A 540 26.82 64.58 -20.15
C PHE A 540 27.26 64.89 -21.62
N PRO A 541 28.58 64.89 -21.91
CA PRO A 541 29.15 65.32 -23.20
C PRO A 541 28.79 64.48 -24.44
N TYR A 542 28.68 63.15 -24.33
CA TYR A 542 28.30 62.25 -25.43
C TYR A 542 26.83 62.44 -25.81
N LEU A 543 25.91 62.52 -24.84
CA LEU A 543 24.51 62.85 -25.11
C LEU A 543 24.35 64.17 -25.86
N LYS A 544 25.18 65.17 -25.51
CA LYS A 544 25.21 66.46 -26.22
C LYS A 544 25.72 66.32 -27.65
N ALA A 545 26.79 65.57 -27.87
CA ALA A 545 27.36 65.37 -29.21
C ALA A 545 26.35 64.73 -30.18
N PHE A 546 25.50 63.84 -29.69
CA PHE A 546 24.40 63.28 -30.48
C PHE A 546 23.26 64.28 -30.71
N LEU A 547 22.94 65.14 -29.74
CA LEU A 547 21.88 66.15 -29.85
C LEU A 547 22.25 67.34 -30.75
N TYR A 548 23.52 67.75 -30.74
CA TYR A 548 24.05 68.91 -31.44
C TYR A 548 25.32 68.54 -32.19
N PRO A 549 25.24 67.73 -33.26
CA PRO A 549 26.41 67.25 -33.99
C PRO A 549 27.27 68.36 -34.60
N LYS A 550 26.73 69.59 -34.74
CA LYS A 550 27.45 70.79 -35.19
C LYS A 550 28.34 71.42 -34.10
N GLU A 551 28.10 71.12 -32.83
CA GLU A 551 28.90 71.63 -31.70
C GLU A 551 30.08 70.71 -31.36
N GLY A 552 30.15 69.50 -31.95
CA GLY A 552 31.23 68.53 -31.76
C GLY A 552 31.24 67.85 -30.38
N ILE A 553 31.97 66.73 -30.26
CA ILE A 553 32.39 66.20 -28.95
C ILE A 553 33.50 67.15 -28.46
N PRO A 554 33.40 67.77 -27.27
CA PRO A 554 34.47 68.63 -26.76
C PRO A 554 35.82 67.90 -26.70
N ASP A 555 36.90 68.58 -27.11
CA ASP A 555 38.25 67.98 -27.27
C ASP A 555 38.79 67.25 -26.02
N PHE A 556 38.32 67.61 -24.82
CA PHE A 556 38.73 66.95 -23.57
C PHE A 556 38.15 65.53 -23.40
N VAL A 557 37.07 65.20 -24.11
CA VAL A 557 36.40 63.88 -24.07
C VAL A 557 37.01 62.91 -25.08
N MET A 558 37.69 63.42 -26.12
CA MET A 558 38.42 62.59 -27.08
C MET A 558 39.81 62.15 -26.59
N LYS A 559 40.29 62.66 -25.44
CA LYS A 559 41.65 62.39 -24.93
C LYS A 559 41.81 61.08 -24.15
N ASP A 560 40.72 60.39 -23.79
CA ASP A 560 40.76 59.13 -23.00
C ASP A 560 40.71 57.85 -23.87
N LYS A 561 40.95 57.92 -25.18
CA LYS A 561 40.97 56.71 -26.05
C LYS A 561 42.37 56.11 -26.29
N ASP A 562 43.43 56.75 -25.83
CA ASP A 562 44.80 56.24 -25.90
C ASP A 562 45.45 56.20 -24.50
N ALA A 563 45.05 55.24 -23.67
CA ALA A 563 45.78 54.79 -22.47
C ALA A 563 45.47 53.33 -22.16
#